data_AF-A0AAW7E765-F1
#
_entry.id   AF-A0AAW7E765-F1
#
_cell.length_a   1.000
_cell.length_b   1.000
_cell.length_c   1.000
_cell.angle_alpha   90.00
_cell.angle_beta   90.00
_cell.angle_gamma   90.00
#
_symmetry.space_group_name_H-M   'P 1'
#
loop_
_entity.id
_entity.type
_entity.pdbx_description
1 polymer ?
#
loop_
_entity_poly.entity_id
_entity_poly.type
_entity_poly.pdbx_seq_one_letter_code
_entity_poly.pdbx_strand_id
1 'polypeptide(L)'
;MKSLASISHNQRGVGLVEALVSVALSSIVILGAAYATGKMLTSQQQSNLQYIVINELQARLQNATVEQKKSWCNKTEIPTILLPKEKDVTKIEVSCDDVNVTINNSANATHNRTISESQPVKFEVNSPLLGGKLTVGEALK
;
A
#
# COMPACT_ATOMS: atom_id res chain seq x y z
N MET A 1 49.60 34.17 -48.03
CA MET A 1 50.09 33.48 -46.81
C MET A 1 49.18 33.88 -45.66
N LYS A 2 48.43 32.91 -45.09
CA LYS A 2 47.40 33.18 -44.08
C LYS A 2 48.01 32.94 -42.70
N SER A 3 48.14 33.99 -41.91
CA SER A 3 48.69 33.97 -40.56
C SER A 3 47.88 33.02 -39.68
N LEU A 4 48.50 31.93 -39.22
CA LEU A 4 47.96 31.09 -38.15
C LEU A 4 47.96 31.94 -36.88
N ALA A 5 46.77 32.32 -36.42
CA ALA A 5 46.60 32.95 -35.12
C ALA A 5 47.06 31.93 -34.06
N SER A 6 48.23 32.18 -33.49
CA SER A 6 48.73 31.48 -32.31
C SER A 6 47.75 31.78 -31.17
N ILE A 7 46.90 30.83 -30.84
CA ILE A 7 46.08 30.89 -29.63
C ILE A 7 47.04 30.80 -28.46
N SER A 8 47.26 31.94 -27.79
CA SER A 8 48.10 32.00 -26.60
C SER A 8 47.46 31.11 -25.52
N HIS A 9 48.10 29.99 -25.25
CA HIS A 9 47.64 28.95 -24.36
C HIS A 9 47.84 29.38 -22.89
N ASN A 10 46.88 30.13 -22.36
CA ASN A 10 46.76 30.37 -20.92
C ASN A 10 45.94 29.27 -20.21
N GLN A 11 46.03 28.02 -20.67
CA GLN A 11 45.48 26.85 -19.97
C GLN A 11 46.53 26.29 -19.00
N ARG A 12 46.68 26.89 -17.83
CA ARG A 12 47.39 26.24 -16.71
C ARG A 12 46.54 26.44 -15.45
N GLY A 13 45.79 25.40 -15.09
CA GLY A 13 45.06 25.30 -13.83
C GLY A 13 43.54 25.11 -13.95
N VAL A 14 42.88 25.76 -14.92
CA VAL A 14 41.40 25.76 -15.02
C VAL A 14 40.80 24.41 -15.43
N GLY A 15 41.42 23.67 -16.35
CA GLY A 15 40.90 22.36 -16.78
C GLY A 15 40.95 21.28 -15.69
N LEU A 16 41.90 21.37 -14.76
CA LEU A 16 42.02 20.43 -13.63
C LEU A 16 40.94 20.73 -12.57
N VAL A 17 40.66 22.02 -12.32
CA VAL A 17 39.55 22.44 -11.45
C VAL A 17 38.19 22.06 -12.05
N GLU A 18 38.00 22.24 -13.35
CA GLU A 18 36.78 21.82 -14.05
C GLU A 18 36.58 20.29 -14.01
N ALA A 19 37.65 19.52 -14.21
CA ALA A 19 37.62 18.07 -14.02
C ALA A 19 37.25 17.69 -12.58
N LEU A 20 37.77 18.39 -11.58
CA LEU A 20 37.47 18.12 -10.17
C LEU A 20 36.01 18.46 -9.82
N VAL A 21 35.48 19.57 -10.35
CA VAL A 21 34.07 19.96 -10.18
C VAL A 21 33.13 18.98 -10.87
N SER A 22 33.43 18.57 -12.11
CA SER A 22 32.62 17.58 -12.83
C SER A 22 32.60 16.21 -12.15
N VAL A 23 33.73 15.73 -11.62
CA VAL A 23 33.80 14.50 -10.83
C VAL A 23 32.97 14.64 -9.54
N ALA A 24 33.08 15.77 -8.84
CA ALA A 24 32.30 16.03 -7.64
C ALA A 24 30.78 16.02 -7.93
N LEU A 25 30.32 16.72 -8.97
CA LEU A 25 28.91 16.72 -9.37
C LEU A 25 28.43 15.33 -9.80
N SER A 26 29.25 14.59 -10.55
CA SER A 26 28.92 13.22 -10.97
C SER A 26 28.74 12.30 -9.77
N SER A 27 29.60 12.43 -8.75
CA SER A 27 29.47 11.64 -7.52
C SER A 27 28.15 11.91 -6.79
N ILE A 28 27.75 13.19 -6.67
CA ILE A 28 26.48 13.58 -6.02
C ILE A 28 25.29 12.99 -6.76
N VAL A 29 25.29 13.04 -8.10
CA VAL A 29 24.23 12.49 -8.93
C VAL A 29 24.15 10.97 -8.78
N ILE A 30 25.28 10.26 -8.82
CA ILE A 30 25.31 8.80 -8.69
C ILE A 30 24.83 8.36 -7.30
N LEU A 31 25.28 9.02 -6.23
CA LEU A 31 24.83 8.72 -4.87
C LEU A 31 23.33 9.02 -4.71
N GLY A 32 22.85 10.13 -5.25
CA GLY A 32 21.42 10.47 -5.26
C GLY A 32 20.58 9.43 -6.00
N ALA A 33 21.04 8.97 -7.16
CA ALA A 33 20.38 7.93 -7.95
C ALA A 33 20.36 6.56 -7.24
N ALA A 34 21.47 6.18 -6.60
CA ALA A 34 21.55 4.95 -5.82
C ALA A 34 20.59 4.99 -4.62
N TYR A 35 20.52 6.11 -3.90
CA TYR A 35 19.59 6.29 -2.79
C TYR A 35 18.12 6.21 -3.27
N ALA A 36 17.78 6.90 -4.35
CA ALA A 36 16.43 6.88 -4.92
C ALA A 36 16.02 5.46 -5.37
N THR A 37 16.92 4.74 -6.03
CA THR A 37 16.69 3.35 -6.45
C THR A 37 16.49 2.43 -5.25
N GLY A 38 17.28 2.60 -4.19
CA GLY A 38 17.12 1.85 -2.94
C GLY A 38 15.74 2.06 -2.32
N LYS A 39 15.27 3.31 -2.23
CA LYS A 39 13.92 3.62 -1.72
C LYS A 39 12.83 3.04 -2.62
N MET A 40 13.00 3.12 -3.94
CA MET A 40 12.06 2.54 -4.90
C MET A 40 11.94 1.02 -4.76
N LEU A 41 13.05 0.29 -4.59
CA LEU A 41 13.03 -1.17 -4.38
C LEU A 41 12.27 -1.55 -3.12
N THR A 42 12.49 -0.83 -2.01
CA THR A 42 11.74 -1.09 -0.76
C THR A 42 10.25 -0.81 -0.94
N SER A 43 9.89 0.25 -1.67
CA SER A 43 8.49 0.57 -1.99
C SER A 43 7.86 -0.51 -2.88
N GLN A 44 8.58 -0.99 -3.90
CA GLN A 44 8.08 -2.03 -4.79
C GLN A 44 7.88 -3.36 -4.04
N GLN A 45 8.82 -3.71 -3.16
CA GLN A 45 8.67 -4.88 -2.30
C GLN A 45 7.42 -4.77 -1.43
N GLN A 46 7.19 -3.60 -0.82
CA GLN A 46 6.01 -3.35 0.01
C GLN A 46 4.71 -3.46 -0.80
N SER A 47 4.64 -2.87 -1.99
CA SER A 47 3.47 -2.97 -2.87
C SER A 47 3.18 -4.43 -3.26
N ASN A 48 4.20 -5.20 -3.63
CA ASN A 48 4.04 -6.62 -3.95
C ASN A 48 3.50 -7.42 -2.76
N LEU A 49 4.02 -7.15 -1.55
CA LEU A 49 3.52 -7.79 -0.33
C LEU A 49 2.05 -7.43 -0.05
N GLN A 50 1.67 -6.16 -0.23
CA GLN A 50 0.27 -5.74 -0.11
C GLN A 50 -0.62 -6.51 -1.10
N TYR A 51 -0.24 -6.64 -2.37
CA TYR A 51 -1.03 -7.40 -3.35
C TYR A 51 -1.21 -8.87 -2.95
N ILE A 52 -0.14 -9.53 -2.48
CA ILE A 52 -0.21 -10.92 -2.02
C ILE A 52 -1.18 -11.04 -0.83
N VAL A 53 -1.05 -10.15 0.16
CA VAL A 53 -1.92 -10.16 1.35
C VAL A 53 -3.36 -9.84 0.98
N ILE A 54 -3.62 -8.88 0.09
CA ILE A 54 -4.97 -8.58 -0.42
C ILE A 54 -5.57 -9.82 -1.07
N ASN A 55 -4.82 -10.49 -1.96
CA ASN A 55 -5.33 -11.66 -2.67
C ASN A 55 -5.58 -12.83 -1.72
N GLU A 56 -4.71 -13.05 -0.73
CA GLU A 56 -4.92 -14.07 0.31
C GLU A 56 -6.14 -13.75 1.17
N LEU A 57 -6.32 -12.49 1.60
CA LEU A 57 -7.49 -12.06 2.37
C LEU A 57 -8.78 -12.20 1.57
N GLN A 58 -8.77 -11.83 0.28
CA GLN A 58 -9.91 -12.03 -0.62
C GLN A 58 -10.21 -13.50 -0.83
N ALA A 59 -9.20 -14.34 -1.08
CA ALA A 59 -9.38 -15.78 -1.22
C ALA A 59 -9.99 -16.40 0.05
N ARG A 60 -9.57 -15.94 1.23
CA ARG A 60 -10.15 -16.35 2.51
C ARG A 60 -11.59 -15.91 2.68
N LEU A 61 -11.92 -14.68 2.28
CA LEU A 61 -13.31 -14.20 2.29
C LEU A 61 -14.20 -14.98 1.30
N GLN A 62 -13.69 -15.27 0.10
CA GLN A 62 -14.46 -15.97 -0.94
C GLN A 62 -14.65 -17.46 -0.62
N ASN A 63 -13.65 -18.11 -0.02
CA ASN A 63 -13.71 -19.53 0.31
C ASN A 63 -14.45 -19.82 1.64
N ALA A 64 -14.71 -18.79 2.46
CA ALA A 64 -15.40 -18.95 3.73
C ALA A 64 -16.89 -19.24 3.54
N THR A 65 -17.41 -20.20 4.32
CA THR A 65 -18.85 -20.46 4.36
C THR A 65 -19.58 -19.33 5.08
N VAL A 66 -20.89 -19.18 4.83
CA VAL A 66 -21.73 -18.15 5.48
C VAL A 66 -21.71 -18.27 7.01
N GLU A 67 -21.58 -19.49 7.53
CA GLU A 67 -21.48 -19.80 8.96
C GLU A 67 -20.17 -19.30 9.57
N GLN A 68 -19.05 -19.46 8.85
CA GLN A 68 -17.74 -18.94 9.26
C GLN A 68 -17.69 -17.42 9.19
N LYS A 69 -18.27 -16.81 8.14
CA LYS A 69 -18.41 -15.36 8.06
C LYS A 69 -19.20 -14.82 9.27
N LYS A 70 -20.27 -15.52 9.67
CA LYS A 70 -21.05 -15.19 10.87
C LYS A 70 -20.29 -15.40 12.18
N SER A 71 -19.44 -16.43 12.30
CA SER A 71 -18.61 -16.63 13.50
C SER A 71 -17.53 -15.55 13.65
N TRP A 72 -16.96 -15.07 12.54
CA TRP A 72 -16.02 -13.95 12.51
C TRP A 72 -16.69 -12.62 12.89
N CYS A 73 -17.89 -12.35 12.35
CA CYS A 73 -18.67 -11.17 12.73
C CYS A 73 -19.07 -11.16 14.21
N ASN A 74 -19.38 -12.34 14.77
CA ASN A 74 -19.71 -12.50 16.19
C ASN A 74 -18.49 -12.53 17.12
N LYS A 75 -17.26 -12.41 16.56
CA LYS A 75 -15.98 -12.48 17.28
C LYS A 75 -15.75 -13.79 18.04
N THR A 76 -16.46 -14.86 17.67
CA THR A 76 -16.29 -16.19 18.28
C THR A 76 -15.00 -16.86 17.79
N GLU A 77 -14.61 -16.57 16.55
CA GLU A 77 -13.35 -17.01 15.94
C GLU A 77 -12.65 -15.81 15.32
N ILE A 78 -11.34 -15.65 15.57
CA ILE A 78 -10.54 -14.55 15.02
C ILE A 78 -9.66 -15.14 13.91
N PRO A 79 -9.85 -14.74 12.64
CA PRO A 79 -9.00 -15.23 11.56
C PRO A 79 -7.58 -14.68 11.71
N THR A 80 -6.59 -15.52 11.41
CA THR A 80 -5.17 -15.17 11.46
C THR A 80 -4.51 -15.45 10.12
N ILE A 81 -3.55 -14.63 9.74
CA ILE A 81 -2.68 -14.84 8.57
C ILE A 81 -1.21 -14.79 8.97
N LEU A 82 -0.37 -15.52 8.25
CA LEU A 82 1.08 -15.41 8.36
C LEU A 82 1.58 -14.51 7.22
N LEU A 83 2.17 -13.37 7.55
CA LEU A 83 2.75 -12.51 6.53
C LEU A 83 4.07 -13.11 6.01
N PRO A 84 4.37 -12.97 4.70
CA PRO A 84 5.67 -13.35 4.18
C PRO A 84 6.76 -12.55 4.89
N LYS A 85 7.76 -13.26 5.43
CA LYS A 85 8.88 -12.74 6.26
C LYS A 85 8.59 -12.52 7.75
N GLU A 86 7.37 -12.75 8.23
CA GLU A 86 7.10 -12.82 9.67
C GLU A 86 7.04 -14.27 10.14
N LYS A 87 7.47 -14.51 11.39
CA LYS A 87 7.35 -15.83 12.04
C LYS A 87 6.09 -15.92 12.90
N ASP A 88 5.54 -14.77 13.28
CA ASP A 88 4.39 -14.67 14.15
C ASP A 88 3.10 -14.50 13.35
N VAL A 89 2.03 -15.11 13.84
CA VAL A 89 0.70 -15.00 13.24
C VAL A 89 0.13 -13.61 13.50
N THR A 90 -0.31 -12.95 12.43
CA THR A 90 -0.97 -11.65 12.51
C THR A 90 -2.48 -11.85 12.60
N LYS A 91 -3.09 -11.24 13.61
CA LYS A 91 -4.54 -11.28 13.83
C LYS A 91 -5.21 -10.32 12.86
N ILE A 92 -6.27 -10.79 12.20
CA ILE A 92 -7.11 -9.96 11.34
C ILE A 92 -8.22 -9.37 12.20
N GLU A 93 -8.37 -8.05 12.16
CA GLU A 93 -9.51 -7.37 12.75
C GLU A 93 -10.68 -7.43 11.77
N VAL A 94 -11.84 -7.91 12.24
CA VAL A 94 -13.03 -8.12 11.41
C VAL A 94 -14.10 -7.10 11.80
N SER A 95 -14.57 -6.32 10.84
CA SER A 95 -15.73 -5.44 11.00
C SER A 95 -16.87 -5.91 10.13
N CYS A 96 -18.02 -6.16 10.76
CA CYS A 96 -19.29 -6.45 10.10
C CYS A 96 -20.29 -5.44 10.63
N ASP A 97 -20.64 -4.45 9.83
CA ASP A 97 -21.63 -3.43 10.19
C ASP A 97 -22.98 -3.78 9.55
N ASP A 98 -24.06 -3.85 10.32
CA ASP A 98 -25.40 -3.96 9.75
C ASP A 98 -25.93 -2.56 9.42
N VAL A 99 -26.56 -2.38 8.25
CA VAL A 99 -27.26 -1.13 7.90
C VAL A 99 -28.75 -1.37 7.94
N ASN A 100 -29.44 -0.59 8.77
CA ASN A 100 -30.90 -0.58 8.85
C ASN A 100 -31.45 0.70 8.18
N VAL A 101 -32.01 0.56 6.97
CA VAL A 101 -32.69 1.68 6.31
C VAL A 101 -34.16 1.64 6.69
N THR A 102 -34.59 2.61 7.50
CA THR A 102 -36.00 2.76 7.86
C THR A 102 -36.66 3.79 6.94
N ILE A 103 -37.60 3.35 6.11
CA ILE A 103 -38.45 4.25 5.31
C ILE A 103 -39.64 4.65 6.18
N ASN A 104 -39.63 5.89 6.67
CA ASN A 104 -40.75 6.46 7.42
C ASN A 104 -41.72 7.13 6.46
N ASN A 105 -43.01 6.74 6.52
CA ASN A 105 -44.06 7.43 5.78
C ASN A 105 -44.63 8.56 6.64
N SER A 106 -44.41 9.82 6.22
CA SER A 106 -44.82 11.02 6.96
C SER A 106 -46.33 11.15 7.16
N ALA A 107 -47.17 10.45 6.38
CA ALA A 107 -48.62 10.58 6.44
C ALA A 107 -49.31 9.51 7.31
N ASN A 108 -48.67 8.36 7.56
CA ASN A 108 -49.24 7.27 8.35
C ASN A 108 -48.11 6.44 8.99
N ALA A 109 -47.97 6.54 10.31
CA ALA A 109 -46.93 5.85 11.08
C ALA A 109 -47.03 4.31 11.06
N THR A 110 -48.13 3.75 10.56
CA THR A 110 -48.36 2.29 10.44
C THR A 110 -47.68 1.64 9.23
N HIS A 111 -47.16 2.43 8.29
CA HIS A 111 -46.49 1.93 7.06
C HIS A 111 -44.97 2.08 7.08
N ASN A 112 -44.37 2.23 8.27
CA ASN A 112 -42.91 2.28 8.37
C ASN A 112 -42.34 0.91 8.01
N ARG A 113 -41.40 0.88 7.06
CA ARG A 113 -40.73 -0.35 6.63
C ARG A 113 -39.23 -0.21 6.80
N THR A 114 -38.67 -1.09 7.62
CA THR A 114 -37.23 -1.20 7.82
C THR A 114 -36.69 -2.29 6.90
N ILE A 115 -35.72 -1.93 6.06
CA ILE A 115 -34.94 -2.87 5.26
C ILE A 115 -33.59 -3.01 5.95
N SER A 116 -33.30 -4.20 6.47
CA SER A 116 -31.98 -4.53 7.00
C SER A 116 -31.14 -5.11 5.87
N GLU A 117 -30.01 -4.47 5.57
CA GLU A 117 -29.03 -4.93 4.60
C GLU A 117 -27.71 -5.22 5.34
N SER A 118 -27.18 -6.42 5.16
CA SER A 118 -25.90 -6.83 5.74
C SER A 118 -24.77 -6.14 4.98
N GLN A 119 -23.92 -5.32 5.62
CA GLN A 119 -22.74 -4.80 4.91
C GLN A 119 -21.77 -5.93 4.57
N PRO A 120 -20.89 -5.69 3.59
CA PRO A 120 -19.68 -6.47 3.40
C PRO A 120 -18.90 -6.73 4.70
N VAL A 121 -18.40 -7.96 4.86
CA VAL A 121 -17.39 -8.29 5.88
C VAL A 121 -16.10 -7.59 5.50
N LYS A 122 -15.55 -6.78 6.41
CA LYS A 122 -14.28 -6.07 6.24
C LYS A 122 -13.21 -6.75 7.11
N PHE A 123 -12.09 -7.08 6.50
CA PHE A 123 -10.86 -7.53 7.13
C PHE A 123 -9.85 -6.40 7.15
N GLU A 124 -9.26 -6.19 8.31
CA GLU A 124 -8.23 -5.18 8.53
C GLU A 124 -6.99 -5.83 9.11
N VAL A 125 -5.84 -5.51 8.53
CA VAL A 125 -4.53 -5.99 8.97
C VAL A 125 -3.61 -4.79 9.13
N ASN A 126 -2.99 -4.67 10.30
CA ASN A 126 -2.00 -3.63 10.57
C ASN A 126 -0.60 -4.25 10.66
N SER A 127 0.28 -3.91 9.74
CA SER A 127 1.69 -4.34 9.80
C SER A 127 2.62 -3.26 9.21
N PRO A 128 3.77 -2.96 9.85
CA PRO A 128 4.78 -2.08 9.30
C PRO A 128 5.31 -2.53 7.93
N LEU A 129 5.31 -3.85 7.67
CA LEU A 129 5.72 -4.43 6.39
C LEU A 129 4.77 -4.13 5.23
N LEU A 130 3.53 -3.77 5.56
CA LEU A 130 2.52 -3.32 4.61
C LEU A 130 2.49 -1.78 4.51
N GLY A 131 3.34 -1.08 5.26
CA GLY A 131 3.33 0.39 5.35
C GLY A 131 2.13 0.96 6.09
N GLY A 132 1.50 0.17 6.97
CA GLY A 132 0.39 0.62 7.81
C GLY A 132 -0.82 -0.31 7.75
N LYS A 133 -2.01 0.30 7.76
CA LYS A 133 -3.30 -0.39 7.80
C LYS A 133 -3.75 -0.77 6.39
N LEU A 134 -4.04 -2.05 6.19
CA LEU A 134 -4.60 -2.60 4.97
C LEU A 134 -6.03 -3.10 5.26
N THR A 135 -7.00 -2.64 4.47
CA THR A 135 -8.42 -3.02 4.60
C THR A 135 -8.88 -3.71 3.32
N VAL A 136 -9.54 -4.86 3.45
CA VAL A 136 -10.15 -5.64 2.36
C VAL A 136 -11.57 -5.98 2.77
N GLY A 137 -12.57 -5.76 1.92
CA GLY A 137 -13.95 -6.13 2.23
C GLY A 137 -14.65 -6.82 1.07
N GLU A 138 -15.61 -7.70 1.38
CA GLU A 138 -16.44 -8.41 0.42
C GLU A 138 -17.90 -8.38 0.83
N ALA A 139 -18.81 -8.07 -0.11
CA ALA A 139 -20.26 -8.04 0.13
C ALA A 139 -20.78 -9.45 0.47
N LEU A 140 -21.51 -9.57 1.57
CA LEU A 140 -22.30 -10.77 1.87
C LEU A 140 -23.46 -10.81 0.88
N LYS A 141 -23.32 -11.60 -0.18
CA LYS A 141 -24.40 -11.86 -1.14
C LYS A 141 -25.16 -13.11 -0.77
#